data_AF-A0A401NN71-F1
#
_entry.id   AF-A0A401NN71-F1
#
_cell.length_a   1.000
_cell.length_b   1.000
_cell.length_c   1.000
_cell.angle_alpha   90.00
_cell.angle_beta   90.00
_cell.angle_gamma   90.00
#
_symmetry.space_group_name_H-M   'P 1'
#
loop_
_entity.id
_entity.type
_entity.pdbx_description
1 polymer ?
#
loop_
_entity_poly.entity_id
_entity_poly.type
_entity_poly.pdbx_seq_one_letter_code
_entity_poly.pdbx_strand_id
1 'polypeptide(L)'
;KLWYCRLSPNHKVLHYGDVEEGGDNPTIECLQEKIPVADIKTLVTGKDCPHVKEKSTLKQNREVLDLAFSVLYDAEDYSLNFIAPTKYDFCLWTDGLNVLLGKELNSEQTKSELEILLSMEVKLRLLDLENIPIPEAAPPVPSAPSNYNFCYDFSHTEH
;
A
#
# COMPACT_ATOMS: atom_id res chain seq x y z
N LYS A 1 17.84 22.23 0.17
CA LYS A 1 18.69 21.03 -0.01
C LYS A 1 17.76 19.86 -0.24
N LEU A 2 17.88 19.18 -1.38
CA LEU A 2 17.05 18.02 -1.71
C LEU A 2 17.76 16.78 -1.18
N TRP A 3 16.98 15.78 -0.78
CA TRP A 3 17.47 14.50 -0.35
C TRP A 3 16.57 13.41 -0.92
N TYR A 4 17.11 12.20 -1.04
CA TYR A 4 16.43 11.07 -1.65
C TYR A 4 16.38 9.91 -0.67
N CYS A 5 15.31 9.12 -0.73
CA CYS A 5 15.13 7.91 0.06
C CYS A 5 14.63 6.78 -0.84
N ARG A 6 15.15 5.58 -0.65
CA ARG A 6 14.67 4.37 -1.34
C ARG A 6 14.78 3.14 -0.46
N LEU A 7 13.89 2.19 -0.71
CA LEU A 7 13.96 0.85 -0.13
C LEU A 7 14.97 0.00 -0.91
N SER A 8 15.77 -0.78 -0.18
CA SER A 8 16.63 -1.82 -0.72
C SER A 8 15.80 -2.92 -1.42
N PRO A 9 16.29 -3.55 -2.50
CA PRO A 9 15.54 -4.58 -3.23
C PRO A 9 15.12 -5.81 -2.41
N ASN A 10 15.80 -6.10 -1.29
CA ASN A 10 15.43 -7.18 -0.37
C ASN A 10 14.41 -6.75 0.71
N HIS A 11 13.93 -5.50 0.65
CA HIS A 11 12.99 -4.89 1.58
C HIS A 11 13.46 -4.81 3.05
N LYS A 12 14.79 -4.78 3.29
CA LYS A 12 15.35 -4.79 4.66
C LYS A 12 15.97 -3.48 5.11
N VAL A 13 16.29 -2.54 4.22
CA VAL A 13 16.98 -1.30 4.57
C VAL A 13 16.41 -0.13 3.77
N LEU A 14 16.09 0.98 4.45
CA LEU A 14 15.87 2.27 3.81
C LEU A 14 17.21 2.98 3.67
N HIS A 15 17.57 3.34 2.44
CA HIS A 15 18.76 4.12 2.13
C HIS A 15 18.38 5.55 1.83
N TYR A 16 19.09 6.51 2.41
CA TYR A 16 18.84 7.92 2.14
C TYR A 16 20.11 8.78 2.14
N GLY A 17 20.00 9.99 1.60
CA GLY A 17 21.11 10.92 1.51
C GLY A 17 20.76 12.18 0.72
N ASP A 18 21.60 13.21 0.86
CA ASP A 18 21.47 14.46 0.09
C ASP A 18 21.72 14.21 -1.41
N VAL A 19 20.99 14.93 -2.26
CA VAL A 19 21.14 14.89 -3.72
C VAL A 19 21.27 16.29 -4.31
N GLU A 20 21.95 16.38 -5.46
CA GLU A 20 22.02 17.60 -6.25
C GLU A 20 20.72 17.78 -7.07
N GLU A 21 20.32 19.04 -7.24
CA GLU A 21 19.09 19.41 -7.94
C GLU A 21 19.26 19.25 -9.45
N GLY A 22 18.42 18.44 -10.10
CA GLY A 22 18.45 18.20 -11.55
C GLY A 22 19.24 16.98 -12.03
N GLY A 23 19.76 16.15 -11.11
CA GLY A 23 20.39 14.86 -11.44
C GLY A 23 19.39 13.70 -11.62
N ASP A 24 19.85 12.62 -12.26
CA ASP A 24 19.12 11.35 -12.33
C ASP A 24 18.94 10.70 -10.94
N ASN A 25 18.02 9.73 -10.84
CA ASN A 25 17.78 9.00 -9.59
C ASN A 25 19.09 8.37 -9.06
N PRO A 26 19.50 8.62 -7.80
CA PRO A 26 20.76 8.12 -7.27
C PRO A 26 20.75 6.59 -7.16
N THR A 27 21.89 5.98 -7.45
CA THR A 27 22.09 4.56 -7.15
C THR A 27 22.11 4.35 -5.64
N ILE A 28 21.80 3.13 -5.21
CA ILE A 28 21.67 2.83 -3.77
C ILE A 28 23.01 2.96 -3.03
N GLU A 29 24.13 2.81 -3.73
CA GLU A 29 25.48 2.95 -3.20
C GLU A 29 25.86 4.41 -2.90
N CYS A 30 25.24 5.37 -3.59
CA CYS A 30 25.48 6.80 -3.37
C CYS A 30 24.77 7.33 -2.10
N LEU A 31 23.80 6.58 -1.57
CA LEU A 31 23.04 6.93 -0.39
C LEU A 31 23.73 6.38 0.86
N GLN A 32 24.37 7.28 1.60
CA GLN A 32 25.28 6.94 2.70
C GLN A 32 24.54 6.47 3.96
N GLU A 33 23.38 7.06 4.22
CA GLU A 33 22.61 6.81 5.44
C GLU A 33 21.66 5.63 5.28
N LYS A 34 21.48 4.86 6.36
CA LYS A 34 20.75 3.59 6.33
C LYS A 34 19.91 3.41 7.58
N ILE A 35 18.67 2.96 7.40
CA ILE A 35 17.79 2.54 8.49
C ILE A 35 17.35 1.10 8.19
N PRO A 36 17.77 0.11 8.99
CA PRO A 36 17.23 -1.23 8.90
C PRO A 36 15.72 -1.18 9.16
N VAL A 37 14.93 -1.81 8.29
CA VAL A 37 13.46 -1.87 8.41
C VAL A 37 13.05 -2.54 9.72
N ALA A 38 13.86 -3.48 10.21
CA ALA A 38 13.64 -4.15 11.50
C ALA A 38 13.72 -3.19 12.70
N ASP A 39 14.41 -2.05 12.56
CA ASP A 39 14.59 -1.08 13.64
C ASP A 39 13.50 0.01 13.62
N ILE A 40 12.62 0.00 12.62
CA ILE A 40 11.49 0.92 12.54
C ILE A 40 10.45 0.52 13.58
N LYS A 41 10.15 1.44 14.50
CA LYS A 41 9.15 1.24 15.54
C LYS A 41 7.75 1.60 15.05
N THR A 42 7.62 2.77 14.43
CA THR A 42 6.32 3.25 13.96
C THR A 42 6.44 4.33 12.91
N LEU A 43 5.34 4.53 12.19
CA LEU A 43 5.10 5.61 11.25
C LEU A 43 4.12 6.59 11.89
N VAL A 44 4.44 7.87 11.87
CA VAL A 44 3.55 8.97 12.29
C VAL A 44 3.31 9.93 11.12
N THR A 45 2.17 10.61 11.11
CA THR A 45 1.77 11.52 10.03
C THR A 45 1.25 12.85 10.57
N GLY A 46 1.29 13.89 9.73
CA GLY A 46 0.78 15.22 10.02
C GLY A 46 1.31 15.81 11.33
N LYS A 47 0.38 16.24 12.19
CA LYS A 47 0.68 16.90 13.48
C LYS A 47 1.49 16.02 14.46
N ASP A 48 1.51 14.71 14.25
CA ASP A 48 2.21 13.78 15.15
C ASP A 48 3.71 13.68 14.85
N CYS A 49 4.14 14.17 13.68
CA CYS A 49 5.52 14.23 13.26
C CYS A 49 6.36 15.19 14.14
N PRO A 50 7.58 14.80 14.59
CA PRO A 50 8.43 15.64 15.44
C PRO A 50 8.76 17.01 14.82
N HIS A 51 9.14 17.01 13.54
CA HIS A 51 9.50 18.23 12.78
C HIS A 51 8.33 19.21 12.57
N VAL A 52 7.10 18.75 12.77
CA VAL A 52 5.89 19.56 12.69
C VAL A 52 5.59 20.18 14.05
N LYS A 53 5.76 19.43 15.14
CA LYS A 53 5.55 19.92 16.51
C LYS A 53 6.50 21.06 16.89
N GLU A 54 7.78 20.97 16.50
CA GLU A 54 8.79 21.99 16.80
C GLU A 54 8.55 23.33 16.09
N LYS A 55 7.91 23.31 14.91
CA LYS A 55 7.59 24.53 14.13
C LYS A 55 6.25 25.19 14.51
N SER A 56 5.62 24.78 15.60
CA SER A 56 4.29 25.23 16.06
C SER A 56 4.18 26.72 16.45
N THR A 57 5.25 27.51 16.36
CA THR A 57 5.25 28.96 16.59
C THR A 57 4.88 29.80 15.35
N LEU A 58 4.84 29.21 14.14
CA LEU A 58 4.41 29.89 12.92
C LEU A 58 3.25 29.15 12.28
N LYS A 59 2.16 29.87 11.96
CA LYS A 59 0.96 29.40 11.23
C LYS A 59 1.34 28.40 10.13
N GLN A 60 1.15 27.12 10.38
CA GLN A 60 1.51 26.09 9.42
C GLN A 60 0.53 26.05 8.26
N ASN A 61 1.05 25.93 7.04
CA ASN A 61 0.23 25.68 5.86
C ASN A 61 -0.38 24.28 6.00
N ARG A 62 -1.73 24.20 6.01
CA ARG A 62 -2.49 22.95 6.12
C ARG A 62 -2.05 21.92 5.06
N GLU A 63 -1.67 22.39 3.88
CA GLU A 63 -1.21 21.51 2.79
C GLU A 63 0.08 20.76 3.14
N VAL A 64 1.01 21.40 3.88
CA VAL A 64 2.26 20.76 4.30
C VAL A 64 2.00 19.71 5.37
N LEU A 65 1.02 19.95 6.26
CA LEU A 65 0.59 18.99 7.27
C LEU A 65 0.05 17.71 6.64
N ASP A 66 -0.77 17.84 5.60
CA ASP A 66 -1.38 16.69 4.91
C ASP A 66 -0.35 15.85 4.13
N LEU A 67 0.87 16.35 3.95
CA LEU A 67 1.98 15.68 3.24
C LEU A 67 3.12 15.23 4.17
N ALA A 68 3.04 15.55 5.46
CA ALA A 68 4.09 15.25 6.42
C ALA A 68 3.97 13.83 6.99
N PHE A 69 5.07 13.09 7.00
CA PHE A 69 5.17 11.81 7.69
C PHE A 69 6.56 11.61 8.29
N SER A 70 6.70 10.72 9.27
CA SER A 70 7.99 10.44 9.89
C SER A 70 8.11 8.98 10.30
N VAL A 71 9.28 8.41 10.04
CA VAL A 71 9.67 7.06 10.44
C VAL A 71 10.41 7.19 11.76
N LEU A 72 9.85 6.65 12.84
CA LEU A 72 10.50 6.60 14.15
C LEU A 72 11.26 5.28 14.25
N TYR A 73 12.56 5.35 14.53
CA TYR A 73 13.45 4.19 14.57
C TYR A 73 14.41 4.26 15.77
N ASP A 74 14.92 3.10 16.17
CA ASP A 74 15.89 2.92 17.26
C ASP A 74 15.39 3.33 18.67
N ALA A 75 16.12 2.97 19.72
CA ALA A 75 15.80 3.19 21.13
C ALA A 75 15.89 4.65 21.56
N GLU A 76 16.72 5.47 20.92
CA GLU A 76 17.02 6.87 21.29
C GLU A 76 16.11 7.93 20.62
N ASP A 77 14.89 7.55 20.24
CA ASP A 77 13.88 8.44 19.64
C ASP A 77 14.33 9.14 18.33
N TYR A 78 15.16 8.47 17.52
CA TYR A 78 15.50 8.99 16.20
C TYR A 78 14.29 8.99 15.26
N SER A 79 14.21 10.03 14.43
CA SER A 79 13.15 10.19 13.44
C SER A 79 13.73 10.57 12.09
N LEU A 80 13.29 9.88 11.03
CA LEU A 80 13.50 10.33 9.66
C LEU A 80 12.23 11.04 9.21
N ASN A 81 12.36 12.35 8.95
CA ASN A 81 11.25 13.27 8.71
C ASN A 81 11.07 13.51 7.21
N PHE A 82 9.84 13.40 6.71
CA PHE A 82 9.51 13.55 5.31
C PHE A 82 8.40 14.58 5.11
N ILE A 83 8.51 15.33 4.02
CA ILE A 83 7.41 16.06 3.40
C ILE A 83 7.26 15.50 1.99
N ALA A 84 6.17 14.81 1.70
CA ALA A 84 5.93 14.24 0.39
C ALA A 84 5.78 15.36 -0.67
N PRO A 85 6.30 15.19 -1.89
CA PRO A 85 6.10 16.16 -2.97
C PRO A 85 4.64 16.26 -3.41
N THR A 86 3.90 15.15 -3.36
CA THR A 86 2.50 15.07 -3.76
C THR A 86 1.68 14.18 -2.82
N LYS A 87 0.35 14.29 -2.88
CA LYS A 87 -0.55 13.37 -2.15
C LYS A 87 -0.37 11.92 -2.61
N TYR A 88 -0.05 11.70 -3.89
CA TYR A 88 0.23 10.37 -4.42
C TYR A 88 1.48 9.77 -3.77
N ASP A 89 2.59 10.52 -3.72
CA ASP A 89 3.82 10.07 -3.06
C ASP A 89 3.60 9.81 -1.57
N PHE A 90 2.81 10.66 -0.91
CA PHE A 90 2.41 10.46 0.49
C PHE A 90 1.71 9.11 0.68
N CYS A 91 0.69 8.81 -0.14
CA CYS A 91 -0.02 7.53 -0.10
C CYS A 91 0.93 6.37 -0.37
N LEU A 92 1.77 6.45 -1.40
CA LEU A 92 2.72 5.41 -1.78
C LEU A 92 3.70 5.09 -0.65
N TRP A 93 4.29 6.11 -0.03
CA TRP A 93 5.22 5.92 1.09
C TRP A 93 4.53 5.40 2.33
N THR A 94 3.41 5.99 2.73
CA THR A 94 2.73 5.59 3.97
C THR A 94 2.18 4.17 3.89
N ASP A 95 1.57 3.79 2.76
CA ASP A 95 1.11 2.41 2.54
C ASP A 95 2.29 1.44 2.44
N GLY A 96 3.32 1.76 1.65
CA GLY A 96 4.51 0.91 1.53
C GLY A 96 5.20 0.65 2.88
N LEU A 97 5.34 1.68 3.71
CA LEU A 97 5.88 1.56 5.07
C LEU A 97 4.95 0.77 6.00
N ASN A 98 3.63 0.92 5.87
CA ASN A 98 2.67 0.11 6.61
C ASN A 98 2.80 -1.38 6.26
N VAL A 99 2.99 -1.75 4.99
CA VAL A 99 3.25 -3.14 4.58
C VAL A 99 4.50 -3.68 5.25
N LEU A 100 5.60 -2.92 5.25
CA LEU A 100 6.85 -3.34 5.89
C LEU A 100 6.70 -3.55 7.40
N LEU A 101 5.78 -2.82 8.04
CA LEU A 101 5.45 -2.95 9.45
C LEU A 101 4.34 -3.97 9.74
N GLY A 102 3.83 -4.67 8.73
CA GLY A 102 2.74 -5.63 8.87
C GLY A 102 1.39 -4.99 9.24
N LYS A 103 1.20 -3.72 8.91
CA LYS A 103 -0.03 -2.95 9.14
C LYS A 103 -0.91 -2.94 7.89
N GLU A 104 -2.20 -2.71 8.08
CA GLU A 104 -3.15 -2.57 6.98
C GLU A 104 -2.91 -1.30 6.15
N LEU A 105 -3.17 -1.41 4.85
CA LEU A 105 -3.15 -0.29 3.90
C LEU A 105 -4.43 0.53 4.02
N ASN A 106 -4.30 1.85 4.15
CA ASN A 106 -5.44 2.69 4.51
C ASN A 106 -5.60 3.94 3.64
N SER A 107 -4.64 4.21 2.73
CA SER A 107 -4.71 5.39 1.89
C SER A 107 -5.91 5.39 0.95
N GLU A 108 -6.32 6.59 0.54
CA GLU A 108 -7.33 6.76 -0.51
C GLU A 108 -6.90 6.12 -1.83
N GLN A 109 -5.60 6.14 -2.13
CA GLN A 109 -5.06 5.59 -3.37
C GLN A 109 -5.25 4.06 -3.41
N THR A 110 -4.89 3.36 -2.34
CA THR A 110 -5.09 1.90 -2.25
C THR A 110 -6.56 1.53 -2.36
N LYS A 111 -7.46 2.27 -1.70
CA LYS A 111 -8.91 2.01 -1.77
C LYS A 111 -9.43 2.17 -3.20
N SER A 112 -9.01 3.23 -3.88
CA SER A 112 -9.39 3.49 -5.28
C SER A 112 -8.85 2.41 -6.22
N GLU A 113 -7.58 2.04 -6.09
CA GLU A 113 -6.96 1.00 -6.91
C GLU A 113 -7.60 -0.37 -6.68
N LEU A 114 -7.88 -0.72 -5.42
CA LEU A 114 -8.59 -1.94 -5.07
C LEU A 114 -9.98 -2.00 -5.72
N GLU A 115 -10.74 -0.90 -5.66
CA GLU A 115 -12.07 -0.83 -6.27
C GLU A 115 -12.00 -1.04 -7.79
N ILE A 116 -11.02 -0.42 -8.46
CA ILE A 116 -10.83 -0.57 -9.91
C ILE A 116 -10.53 -2.03 -10.26
N LEU A 117 -9.54 -2.64 -9.57
CA LEU A 117 -9.13 -4.01 -9.81
C LEU A 117 -10.26 -5.01 -9.53
N LEU A 118 -10.95 -4.83 -8.40
CA LEU A 118 -12.07 -5.68 -8.01
C LEU A 118 -13.23 -5.54 -8.98
N SER A 119 -13.57 -4.31 -9.39
CA SER A 119 -14.63 -4.06 -10.37
C SER A 119 -14.33 -4.77 -11.69
N MET A 120 -13.08 -4.71 -12.17
CA MET A 120 -12.66 -5.43 -13.37
C MET A 120 -12.79 -6.94 -13.21
N GLU A 121 -12.28 -7.51 -12.11
CA GLU A 121 -12.36 -8.95 -11.85
C GLU A 121 -13.83 -9.42 -11.77
N VAL A 122 -14.67 -8.71 -11.03
CA VAL A 122 -16.10 -9.04 -10.92
C VAL A 122 -16.77 -8.99 -12.28
N LYS A 123 -16.51 -7.95 -13.10
CA LYS A 123 -17.06 -7.86 -14.47
C LYS A 123 -16.64 -9.05 -15.33
N LEU A 124 -15.38 -9.49 -15.25
CA LEU A 124 -14.90 -10.67 -15.98
C LEU A 124 -15.62 -11.95 -15.54
N ARG A 125 -15.86 -12.14 -14.23
CA ARG A 125 -16.61 -13.30 -13.71
C ARG A 125 -18.09 -13.30 -14.11
N LEU A 126 -18.65 -12.13 -14.38
CA LEU A 126 -20.06 -11.95 -14.74
C LEU A 126 -20.31 -11.99 -16.25
N LEU A 127 -19.29 -12.20 -17.09
CA LEU A 127 -19.45 -12.27 -18.56
C LEU A 127 -20.46 -13.33 -18.98
N ASP A 128 -20.41 -14.53 -18.39
CA ASP A 128 -21.34 -15.63 -18.72
C ASP A 128 -22.78 -15.37 -18.22
N LEU A 129 -22.96 -14.36 -17.38
CA LEU A 129 -24.26 -13.98 -16.81
C LEU A 129 -24.83 -12.72 -17.50
N GLU A 130 -24.30 -12.33 -18.66
CA GLU A 130 -24.80 -11.17 -19.39
C GLU A 130 -26.29 -11.36 -19.75
N ASN A 131 -27.12 -10.38 -19.39
CA ASN A 131 -28.58 -10.40 -19.53
C ASN A 131 -29.32 -11.47 -18.71
N ILE A 132 -28.64 -12.16 -17.78
CA ILE A 132 -29.28 -13.09 -16.83
C ILE A 132 -29.66 -12.32 -15.56
N PRO A 133 -30.92 -12.39 -15.09
CA PRO A 133 -31.31 -11.73 -13.85
C PRO A 133 -30.59 -12.37 -12.66
N ILE A 134 -29.84 -11.55 -11.90
CA ILE A 134 -29.17 -11.99 -10.68
C ILE A 134 -30.21 -12.00 -9.54
N PRO A 135 -30.44 -13.12 -8.86
CA PRO A 135 -31.39 -13.18 -7.76
C PRO A 135 -30.88 -12.41 -6.54
N GLU A 136 -31.78 -11.68 -5.85
CA GLU A 136 -31.44 -10.91 -4.64
C GLU A 136 -31.08 -11.81 -3.44
N ALA A 137 -31.61 -13.03 -3.41
CA ALA A 137 -31.34 -14.02 -2.39
C ALA A 137 -30.79 -15.31 -3.02
N ALA A 138 -29.93 -16.01 -2.29
CA ALA A 138 -29.41 -17.30 -2.74
C ALA A 138 -30.56 -18.29 -3.01
N PRO A 139 -30.62 -18.94 -4.18
CA PRO A 139 -31.61 -19.98 -4.46
C PRO A 139 -31.51 -21.12 -3.43
N PRO A 140 -32.64 -21.76 -3.06
CA PRO A 140 -32.62 -22.88 -2.13
C PRO A 140 -31.83 -24.04 -2.73
N VAL A 141 -30.87 -24.56 -1.96
CA VAL A 141 -30.13 -25.77 -2.35
C VAL A 141 -31.07 -26.97 -2.22
N PRO A 142 -31.33 -27.73 -3.31
CA PRO A 142 -32.21 -28.90 -3.23
C PRO A 142 -31.59 -29.99 -2.35
N SER A 143 -32.43 -30.84 -1.75
CA SER A 143 -31.96 -32.04 -1.06
C SER A 143 -31.18 -32.94 -2.02
N ALA A 144 -30.20 -33.67 -1.51
CA ALA A 144 -29.44 -34.61 -2.31
C ALA A 144 -30.37 -35.60 -3.06
N PRO A 145 -30.01 -36.00 -4.29
CA PRO A 145 -30.76 -37.01 -5.04
C PRO A 145 -30.87 -38.32 -4.26
N SER A 146 -31.94 -39.08 -4.50
CA SER A 146 -32.16 -40.37 -3.84
C SER A 146 -31.18 -41.47 -4.26
N ASN A 147 -30.49 -41.28 -5.38
CA ASN A 147 -29.51 -42.21 -5.94
C ASN A 147 -28.50 -41.46 -6.83
N TYR A 148 -27.42 -42.16 -7.21
CA TYR A 148 -26.34 -41.63 -8.05
C TYR A 148 -26.25 -42.34 -9.42
N ASN A 149 -27.38 -42.79 -9.96
CA ASN A 149 -27.43 -43.38 -11.30
C ASN A 149 -27.48 -42.25 -12.34
N PHE A 150 -26.32 -41.74 -12.73
CA PHE A 150 -26.21 -40.62 -13.66
C PHE A 150 -26.65 -41.01 -15.08
N CYS A 151 -27.30 -40.08 -15.79
CA CYS A 151 -27.75 -40.29 -17.17
C CYS A 151 -26.59 -40.32 -18.20
N TYR A 152 -25.42 -39.82 -17.81
CA TYR A 152 -24.23 -39.74 -18.66
C TYR A 152 -23.04 -40.41 -17.96
N ASP A 153 -22.27 -41.18 -18.71
CA ASP A 153 -21.01 -41.74 -18.25
C ASP A 153 -19.86 -40.87 -18.76
N PHE A 154 -19.08 -40.33 -17.82
CA PHE A 154 -17.91 -39.50 -18.11
C PHE A 154 -16.59 -40.29 -18.02
N SER A 155 -16.65 -41.62 -17.92
CA SER A 155 -15.47 -42.49 -17.84
C SER A 155 -14.65 -42.57 -19.16
N HIS A 156 -15.09 -41.94 -20.25
CA HIS A 156 -14.50 -42.05 -21.59
C HIS A 156 -14.15 -40.73 -22.29
N THR A 157 -13.70 -39.71 -21.55
CA THR A 157 -13.08 -38.51 -22.16
C THR A 157 -11.58 -38.44 -21.88
N GLU A 158 -10.82 -39.36 -22.48
CA GLU A 158 -9.41 -39.18 -22.83
C GLU A 158 -9.23 -39.60 -24.29
N HIS A 159 -9.19 -38.62 -25.21
CA HIS A 159 -8.53 -38.70 -26.51
C HIS A 159 -8.24 -37.28 -27.04
#